data_AF-A0A9D7NRU6-F1
#
_entry.id   AF-A0A9D7NRU6-F1
#
_cell.length_a   1.000
_cell.length_b   1.000
_cell.length_c   1.000
_cell.angle_alpha   90.00
_cell.angle_beta   90.00
_cell.angle_gamma   90.00
#
_symmetry.space_group_name_H-M   'P 1'
#
loop_
_entity.id
_entity.type
_entity.pdbx_description
1 polymer ?
#
loop_
_entity_poly.entity_id
_entity_poly.type
_entity_poly.pdbx_seq_one_letter_code
_entity_poly.pdbx_strand_id
1 'polypeptide(L)'
;MHPDQTLVEAVLARQAGAFERLVRQHQRLVWHLVQRMVMDAEDTRDLSQEVFFRVYQKLHQFRFDCSLASWIGRVAFSIATRHLQRRHIPIEETWSGGEEEDAAMIDMVADDADIEADLVRGDLLRHVQRAMANLSPIHRTLLTLYHADELSIAEMVIITGQPEGTIKNSLFRARQRLRVALQDLIEVPV
;
A
#
# COMPACT_ATOMS: atom_id res chain seq x y z
N MET A 1 -6.92 -13.74 23.32
CA MET A 1 -7.78 -14.05 22.16
C MET A 1 -7.35 -13.12 21.04
N HIS A 2 -7.05 -13.64 19.85
CA HIS A 2 -6.67 -12.78 18.72
C HIS A 2 -7.89 -11.94 18.32
N PRO A 3 -7.77 -10.62 18.05
CA PRO A 3 -8.92 -9.75 17.78
C PRO A 3 -9.77 -10.24 16.59
N ASP A 4 -9.13 -10.85 15.59
CA ASP A 4 -9.80 -11.37 14.40
C ASP A 4 -10.45 -12.76 14.58
N GLN A 5 -10.20 -13.43 15.72
CA GLN A 5 -10.56 -14.84 15.91
C GLN A 5 -12.06 -15.10 15.74
N THR A 6 -12.90 -14.27 16.38
CA THR A 6 -14.37 -14.41 16.30
C THR A 6 -14.88 -14.27 14.86
N LEU A 7 -14.32 -13.32 14.10
CA LEU A 7 -14.73 -13.11 12.71
C LEU A 7 -14.32 -14.29 11.82
N VAL A 8 -13.07 -14.76 11.99
CA VAL A 8 -12.55 -15.91 11.23
C VAL A 8 -13.37 -17.17 11.51
N GLU A 9 -13.62 -17.49 12.78
CA GLU A 9 -14.43 -18.64 13.20
C GLU A 9 -15.86 -18.55 12.63
N ALA A 10 -16.48 -17.37 12.64
CA ALA A 10 -17.80 -17.16 12.06
C ALA A 10 -17.84 -17.43 10.55
N VAL A 11 -16.81 -17.01 9.81
CA VAL A 11 -16.70 -17.27 8.36
C VAL A 11 -16.49 -18.77 8.10
N LEU A 12 -15.61 -19.41 8.85
CA LEU A 12 -15.34 -20.85 8.71
C LEU A 12 -16.57 -21.71 9.05
N ALA A 13 -17.36 -21.28 10.04
CA ALA A 13 -18.63 -21.88 10.40
C ALA A 13 -19.78 -21.55 9.41
N ARG A 14 -19.49 -20.81 8.32
CA ARG A 14 -20.47 -20.39 7.29
C ARG A 14 -21.66 -19.63 7.87
N GLN A 15 -21.45 -18.86 8.94
CA GLN A 15 -22.50 -18.02 9.49
C GLN A 15 -22.94 -16.97 8.47
N ALA A 16 -24.26 -16.76 8.37
CA ALA A 16 -24.83 -15.80 7.45
C ALA A 16 -24.21 -14.39 7.64
N GLY A 17 -23.80 -13.76 6.54
CA GLY A 17 -23.21 -12.43 6.53
C GLY A 17 -21.80 -12.32 7.15
N ALA A 18 -21.20 -13.40 7.67
CA ALA A 18 -19.88 -13.33 8.28
C ALA A 18 -18.80 -12.91 7.27
N PHE A 19 -18.82 -13.49 6.07
CA PHE A 19 -17.88 -13.13 5.03
C PHE A 19 -18.10 -11.71 4.49
N GLU A 20 -19.34 -11.26 4.43
CA GLU A 20 -19.66 -9.87 4.06
C GLU A 20 -19.06 -8.88 5.06
N ARG A 21 -19.12 -9.16 6.37
CA ARG A 21 -18.45 -8.33 7.39
C ARG A 21 -16.94 -8.29 7.19
N LEU A 22 -16.33 -9.44 6.90
CA LEU A 22 -14.90 -9.52 6.57
C LEU A 22 -14.56 -8.66 5.35
N VAL A 23 -15.33 -8.75 4.27
CA VAL A 23 -15.14 -7.91 3.08
C VAL A 23 -15.27 -6.42 3.45
N ARG A 24 -16.34 -6.04 4.15
CA ARG A 24 -16.58 -4.64 4.55
C ARG A 24 -15.45 -4.05 5.39
N GLN A 25 -14.85 -4.86 6.27
CA GLN A 25 -13.75 -4.45 7.14
C GLN A 25 -12.43 -4.26 6.39
N HIS A 26 -12.18 -5.03 5.33
CA HIS A 26 -10.87 -5.06 4.65
C HIS A 26 -10.88 -4.53 3.21
N GLN A 27 -12.05 -4.21 2.64
CA GLN A 27 -12.17 -3.73 1.26
C GLN A 27 -11.38 -2.45 0.98
N ARG A 28 -11.25 -1.55 1.95
CA ARG A 28 -10.47 -0.30 1.77
C ARG A 28 -8.99 -0.60 1.57
N LEU A 29 -8.40 -1.44 2.43
CA LEU A 29 -7.01 -1.87 2.35
C LEU A 29 -6.74 -2.60 1.01
N VAL A 30 -7.61 -3.55 0.65
CA VAL A 30 -7.49 -4.29 -0.62
C VAL A 30 -7.56 -3.34 -1.81
N TRP A 31 -8.52 -2.42 -1.80
CA TRP A 31 -8.67 -1.43 -2.87
C TRP A 31 -7.44 -0.54 -2.98
N HIS A 32 -6.96 0.05 -1.88
CA HIS A 32 -5.77 0.89 -1.88
C HIS A 32 -4.53 0.15 -2.41
N LEU A 33 -4.27 -1.07 -1.91
CA LEU A 33 -3.15 -1.90 -2.38
C LEU A 33 -3.22 -2.13 -3.89
N VAL A 34 -4.34 -2.66 -4.37
CA VAL A 34 -4.49 -3.04 -5.78
C VAL A 34 -4.45 -1.79 -6.66
N GLN A 35 -5.22 -0.75 -6.31
CA GLN A 35 -5.33 0.48 -7.09
C GLN A 35 -3.97 1.18 -7.27
N ARG A 36 -3.15 1.24 -6.21
CA ARG A 36 -1.83 1.89 -6.26
C ARG A 36 -0.81 1.10 -7.08
N MET A 37 -0.98 -0.22 -7.13
CA MET A 37 -0.14 -1.07 -7.97
C MET A 37 -0.53 -0.98 -9.45
N VAL A 38 -1.81 -1.13 -9.79
CA VAL A 38 -2.23 -1.29 -11.19
C VAL A 38 -2.68 -0.01 -11.88
N MET A 39 -3.17 0.99 -11.13
CA MET A 39 -3.63 2.30 -11.64
C MET A 39 -4.66 2.23 -12.79
N ASP A 40 -5.42 1.15 -12.86
CA ASP A 40 -6.53 0.96 -13.80
C ASP A 40 -7.79 0.55 -13.02
N ALA A 41 -8.92 1.21 -13.29
CA ALA A 41 -10.13 1.06 -12.49
C ALA A 41 -10.83 -0.29 -12.69
N GLU A 42 -10.75 -0.86 -13.89
CA GLU A 42 -11.34 -2.15 -14.22
C GLU A 42 -10.51 -3.28 -13.60
N ASP A 43 -9.20 -3.27 -13.85
CA ASP A 43 -8.24 -4.19 -13.23
C ASP A 43 -8.34 -4.11 -11.71
N THR A 44 -8.47 -2.91 -11.13
CA THR A 44 -8.61 -2.77 -9.67
C THR A 44 -9.83 -3.49 -9.13
N ARG A 45 -10.98 -3.34 -9.80
CA ARG A 45 -12.24 -3.99 -9.39
C ARG A 45 -12.12 -5.50 -9.47
N ASP A 46 -11.59 -6.01 -10.57
CA ASP A 46 -11.52 -7.45 -10.85
C ASP A 46 -10.51 -8.14 -9.92
N LEU A 47 -9.32 -7.56 -9.76
CA LEU A 47 -8.30 -8.09 -8.87
C LEU A 47 -8.74 -8.02 -7.40
N SER A 48 -9.46 -6.97 -6.98
CA SER A 48 -10.02 -6.89 -5.63
C SER A 48 -11.03 -8.00 -5.34
N GLN A 49 -11.85 -8.38 -6.33
CA GLN A 49 -12.74 -9.52 -6.21
C GLN A 49 -11.97 -10.84 -6.12
N GLU A 50 -10.96 -11.03 -6.98
CA GLU A 50 -10.08 -12.22 -6.94
C GLU A 50 -9.37 -12.33 -5.58
N VAL A 51 -8.96 -11.22 -4.97
CA VAL A 51 -8.40 -11.21 -3.60
C VAL A 51 -9.37 -11.81 -2.61
N PHE A 52 -10.61 -11.30 -2.55
CA PHE A 52 -11.58 -11.82 -1.60
C PHE A 52 -11.99 -13.26 -1.89
N PHE A 53 -12.05 -13.66 -3.17
CA PHE A 53 -12.26 -15.05 -3.54
C PHE A 53 -11.13 -15.95 -3.01
N ARG A 54 -9.86 -15.56 -3.16
CA ARG A 54 -8.71 -16.29 -2.62
C ARG A 54 -8.69 -16.31 -1.10
N VAL A 55 -9.04 -15.20 -0.46
CA VAL A 55 -9.19 -15.10 1.00
C VAL A 55 -10.23 -16.11 1.48
N TYR A 56 -11.41 -16.14 0.87
CA TYR A 56 -12.45 -17.12 1.20
C TYR A 56 -11.96 -18.56 1.09
N GLN A 57 -11.31 -18.90 -0.03
CA GLN A 57 -10.78 -20.23 -0.28
C GLN A 57 -9.71 -20.65 0.74
N LYS A 58 -8.86 -19.71 1.19
CA LYS A 58 -7.68 -20.01 2.02
C LYS A 58 -7.82 -19.65 3.49
N LEU A 59 -8.94 -19.08 3.92
CA LEU A 59 -9.11 -18.60 5.30
C LEU A 59 -8.88 -19.69 6.34
N HIS A 60 -9.20 -20.94 6.02
CA HIS A 60 -8.95 -22.10 6.88
C HIS A 60 -7.46 -22.35 7.20
N GLN A 61 -6.55 -21.72 6.45
CA GLN A 61 -5.10 -21.83 6.63
C GLN A 61 -4.53 -20.67 7.45
N PHE A 62 -5.35 -19.68 7.82
CA PHE A 62 -4.91 -18.54 8.61
C PHE A 62 -4.62 -18.98 10.06
N ARG A 63 -3.37 -18.78 10.50
CA ARG A 63 -2.83 -19.30 11.77
C ARG A 63 -2.80 -18.29 12.92
N PHE A 64 -3.26 -17.06 12.69
CA PHE A 64 -3.20 -15.97 13.69
C PHE A 64 -1.78 -15.53 14.09
N ASP A 65 -0.77 -15.81 13.25
CA ASP A 65 0.61 -15.36 13.45
C ASP A 65 0.80 -13.86 13.12
N CYS A 66 -0.22 -13.22 12.55
CA CYS A 66 -0.27 -11.79 12.21
C CYS A 66 -1.74 -11.34 12.18
N SER A 67 -1.98 -10.03 12.05
CA SER A 67 -3.34 -9.51 11.87
C SER A 67 -3.98 -10.06 10.59
N LEU A 68 -5.31 -10.26 10.62
CA LEU A 68 -6.06 -10.68 9.44
C LEU A 68 -5.91 -9.65 8.31
N ALA A 69 -5.84 -8.37 8.66
CA ALA A 69 -5.56 -7.28 7.71
C ALA A 69 -4.22 -7.49 6.99
N SER A 70 -3.13 -7.81 7.71
CA SER A 70 -1.82 -8.06 7.09
C SER A 70 -1.83 -9.32 6.22
N TRP A 71 -2.52 -10.38 6.65
CA TRP A 71 -2.64 -11.61 5.87
C TRP A 71 -3.43 -11.39 4.56
N ILE A 72 -4.55 -10.66 4.62
CA ILE A 72 -5.33 -10.27 3.43
C ILE A 72 -4.50 -9.34 2.54
N GLY A 73 -3.80 -8.37 3.13
CA GLY A 73 -2.92 -7.45 2.41
C GLY A 73 -1.84 -8.20 1.63
N ARG A 74 -1.23 -9.24 2.23
CA ARG A 74 -0.28 -10.12 1.53
C ARG A 74 -0.90 -10.82 0.32
N VAL A 75 -2.13 -11.31 0.43
CA VAL A 75 -2.86 -11.92 -0.69
C VAL A 75 -3.08 -10.88 -1.80
N ALA A 76 -3.51 -9.66 -1.44
CA ALA A 76 -3.71 -8.56 -2.38
C ALA A 76 -2.42 -8.15 -3.10
N PHE A 77 -1.36 -7.91 -2.35
CA PHE A 77 -0.05 -7.55 -2.89
C PHE A 77 0.47 -8.63 -3.85
N SER A 78 0.35 -9.91 -3.49
CA SER A 78 0.77 -11.03 -4.35
C SER A 78 -0.01 -11.09 -5.67
N ILE A 79 -1.33 -10.89 -5.63
CA ILE A 79 -2.18 -10.89 -6.83
C ILE A 79 -1.83 -9.74 -7.76
N ALA A 80 -1.72 -8.52 -7.22
CA ALA A 80 -1.36 -7.33 -7.99
C ALA A 80 0.07 -7.44 -8.57
N THR A 81 1.03 -7.94 -7.80
CA THR A 81 2.40 -8.22 -8.26
C THR A 81 2.40 -9.17 -9.47
N ARG A 82 1.68 -10.29 -9.37
CA ARG A 82 1.56 -11.26 -10.48
C ARG A 82 0.88 -10.67 -11.70
N HIS A 83 -0.08 -9.77 -11.52
CA HIS A 83 -0.73 -9.06 -12.62
C HIS A 83 0.26 -8.17 -13.38
N LEU A 84 1.03 -7.35 -12.66
CA LEU A 84 2.04 -6.49 -13.26
C LEU A 84 3.12 -7.30 -13.99
N GLN A 85 3.60 -8.40 -13.38
CA GLN A 85 4.55 -9.32 -14.01
C GLN A 85 4.01 -9.91 -15.33
N ARG A 86 2.74 -10.35 -15.36
CA ARG A 86 2.10 -10.88 -16.57
C ARG A 86 1.95 -9.83 -17.67
N ARG A 87 1.83 -8.55 -17.30
CA ARG A 87 1.76 -7.42 -18.24
C ARG A 87 3.14 -6.84 -18.60
N HIS A 88 4.22 -7.44 -18.11
CA HIS A 88 5.60 -6.94 -18.26
C HIS A 88 5.78 -5.48 -17.77
N ILE A 89 5.02 -5.08 -16.76
CA ILE A 89 5.14 -3.76 -16.13
C ILE A 89 6.19 -3.84 -15.02
N PRO A 90 7.25 -3.00 -15.05
CA PRO A 90 8.23 -2.93 -13.96
C PRO A 90 7.55 -2.52 -12.64
N ILE A 91 7.75 -3.33 -11.60
CA ILE A 91 7.19 -3.10 -10.26
C ILE A 91 8.10 -2.19 -9.43
N GLU A 92 9.40 -2.42 -9.59
CA GLU A 92 10.48 -1.62 -9.06
C GLU A 92 11.15 -0.88 -10.22
N GLU A 93 11.81 0.23 -9.93
CA GLU A 93 12.65 0.89 -10.93
C GLU A 93 13.93 0.06 -11.11
N THR A 94 14.12 -0.51 -12.31
CA THR A 94 15.45 -0.97 -12.71
C THR A 94 16.30 0.26 -12.94
N TRP A 95 17.13 0.63 -11.97
CA TRP A 95 18.12 1.69 -12.17
C TRP A 95 19.49 1.06 -12.37
N SER A 96 20.05 1.23 -13.57
CA SER A 96 21.47 1.01 -13.83
C SER A 96 22.22 2.26 -13.40
N GLY A 97 22.75 2.25 -12.18
CA GLY A 97 23.70 3.26 -11.76
C GLY A 97 23.98 3.19 -10.27
N GLY A 98 25.27 3.07 -9.95
CA GLY A 98 25.84 3.48 -8.67
C GLY A 98 25.35 2.72 -7.45
N GLU A 99 26.03 1.60 -7.20
CA GLU A 99 26.53 1.19 -5.88
C GLU A 99 25.52 1.00 -4.73
N GLU A 100 25.51 -0.25 -4.26
CA GLU A 100 25.14 -0.60 -2.89
C GLU A 100 25.99 0.23 -1.91
N GLU A 101 25.54 1.42 -1.54
CA GLU A 101 26.03 2.11 -0.35
C GLU A 101 25.03 1.92 0.79
N ASP A 102 25.45 1.02 1.69
CA ASP A 102 25.20 0.98 3.12
C ASP A 102 23.81 1.41 3.61
N ALA A 103 23.06 0.40 4.04
CA ALA A 103 21.97 0.55 4.98
C ALA A 103 22.52 0.99 6.35
N ALA A 104 22.83 2.28 6.50
CA ALA A 104 23.22 2.89 7.77
C ALA A 104 22.48 4.22 8.00
N MET A 105 21.72 4.24 9.10
CA MET A 105 21.06 5.39 9.75
C MET A 105 20.03 6.17 8.89
N ILE A 106 18.78 5.68 8.89
CA ILE A 106 17.62 6.52 8.54
C ILE A 106 17.07 7.12 9.83
N ASP A 107 17.43 8.37 10.08
CA ASP A 107 16.76 9.21 11.07
C ASP A 107 15.35 9.54 10.56
N MET A 108 14.34 9.27 11.39
CA MET A 108 12.95 9.59 11.08
C MET A 108 12.75 11.10 11.20
N VAL A 109 12.93 11.83 10.11
CA VAL A 109 12.52 13.24 10.05
C VAL A 109 10.99 13.30 10.10
N ALA A 110 10.48 13.89 11.18
CA ALA A 110 9.07 14.23 11.34
C ALA A 110 8.70 15.33 10.34
N ASP A 111 7.68 15.10 9.52
CA ASP A 111 7.09 16.10 8.63
C ASP A 111 6.06 16.90 9.44
N ASP A 112 6.36 18.18 9.66
CA ASP A 112 5.41 19.19 10.11
C ASP A 112 5.29 20.22 8.98
N ALA A 113 4.13 20.26 8.32
CA ALA A 113 3.81 21.29 7.34
C ALA A 113 2.29 21.53 7.36
N ASP A 114 1.93 22.59 8.09
CA ASP A 114 0.57 23.13 8.20
C ASP A 114 0.24 23.89 6.90
N ILE A 115 -0.90 23.60 6.26
CA ILE A 115 -1.28 24.20 4.96
C ILE A 115 -2.74 24.70 4.99
N GLU A 116 -2.88 26.03 5.03
CA GLU A 116 -4.09 26.84 4.85
C GLU A 116 -4.70 26.73 3.43
N ALA A 117 -5.94 27.20 3.21
CA ALA A 117 -7.14 26.37 3.22
C ALA A 117 -7.89 26.41 1.86
N ASP A 118 -8.36 25.23 1.46
CA ASP A 118 -9.40 24.85 0.48
C ASP A 118 -9.25 25.15 -1.03
N LEU A 119 -8.96 26.37 -1.50
CA LEU A 119 -8.81 26.57 -2.96
C LEU A 119 -7.43 26.12 -3.47
N VAL A 120 -6.38 26.44 -2.72
CA VAL A 120 -5.00 25.93 -2.94
C VAL A 120 -4.97 24.40 -2.76
N ARG A 121 -5.79 23.86 -1.87
CA ARG A 121 -5.87 22.44 -1.54
C ARG A 121 -6.33 21.58 -2.72
N GLY A 122 -7.29 22.06 -3.50
CA GLY A 122 -7.77 21.36 -4.71
C GLY A 122 -6.69 21.25 -5.79
N ASP A 123 -5.88 22.29 -5.96
CA ASP A 123 -4.77 22.31 -6.91
C ASP A 123 -3.61 21.47 -6.40
N LEU A 124 -3.26 21.59 -5.11
CA LEU A 124 -2.24 20.77 -4.45
C LEU A 124 -2.58 19.28 -4.54
N LEU A 125 -3.82 18.87 -4.26
CA LEU A 125 -4.25 17.47 -4.36
C LEU A 125 -4.07 16.92 -5.78
N ARG A 126 -4.38 17.70 -6.82
CA ARG A 126 -4.16 17.28 -8.23
C ARG A 126 -2.67 17.12 -8.53
N HIS A 127 -1.83 18.02 -8.02
CA HIS A 127 -0.38 17.92 -8.19
C HIS A 127 0.20 16.71 -7.44
N VAL A 128 -0.22 16.47 -6.20
CA VAL A 128 0.17 15.28 -5.42
C VAL A 128 -0.27 14.01 -6.15
N GLN A 129 -1.50 13.95 -6.68
CA GLN A 129 -1.97 12.79 -7.45
C GLN A 129 -1.14 12.55 -8.71
N ARG A 130 -0.74 13.60 -9.44
CA ARG A 130 0.14 13.50 -10.60
C ARG A 130 1.55 13.05 -10.21
N ALA A 131 2.12 13.63 -9.16
CA ALA A 131 3.43 13.26 -8.64
C ALA A 131 3.44 11.80 -8.17
N MET A 132 2.40 11.39 -7.45
CA MET A 132 2.17 10.00 -7.05
C MET A 132 2.11 9.10 -8.28
N ALA A 133 1.36 9.46 -9.34
CA ALA A 133 1.24 8.62 -10.54
C ALA A 133 2.60 8.33 -11.23
N ASN A 134 3.58 9.23 -11.11
CA ASN A 134 4.93 9.09 -11.68
C ASN A 134 5.90 8.25 -10.84
N LEU A 135 5.49 7.81 -9.64
CA LEU A 135 6.27 6.88 -8.85
C LEU A 135 6.06 5.44 -9.35
N SER A 136 7.04 4.58 -9.08
CA SER A 136 6.91 3.13 -9.31
C SER A 136 5.73 2.54 -8.54
N PRO A 137 5.14 1.43 -9.02
CA PRO A 137 4.05 0.74 -8.33
C PRO A 137 4.36 0.47 -6.85
N ILE A 138 5.59 0.03 -6.52
CA ILE A 138 5.97 -0.23 -5.13
C ILE A 138 6.01 1.06 -4.29
N HIS A 139 6.64 2.13 -4.78
CA HIS A 139 6.76 3.39 -4.04
C HIS A 139 5.39 3.99 -3.72
N ARG A 140 4.47 4.04 -4.70
CA ARG A 140 3.09 4.52 -4.49
C ARG A 140 2.35 3.72 -3.43
N THR A 141 2.51 2.40 -3.50
CA THR A 141 1.84 1.45 -2.61
C THR A 141 2.35 1.63 -1.19
N LEU A 142 3.67 1.63 -0.98
CA LEU A 142 4.25 1.80 0.34
C LEU A 142 3.89 3.15 0.99
N LEU A 143 3.91 4.24 0.22
CA LEU A 143 3.48 5.55 0.73
C LEU A 143 2.01 5.55 1.16
N THR A 144 1.14 4.92 0.36
CA THR A 144 -0.30 4.85 0.68
C THR A 144 -0.53 4.02 1.93
N LEU A 145 0.11 2.85 2.03
CA LEU A 145 0.01 1.99 3.20
C LEU A 145 0.47 2.71 4.48
N TYR A 146 1.57 3.45 4.40
CA TYR A 146 2.15 4.13 5.55
C TYR A 146 1.34 5.37 5.96
N HIS A 147 1.00 6.25 5.01
CA HIS A 147 0.40 7.55 5.35
C HIS A 147 -1.14 7.56 5.34
N ALA A 148 -1.79 6.75 4.49
CA ALA A 148 -3.24 6.76 4.35
C ALA A 148 -3.92 5.60 5.10
N ASP A 149 -3.26 4.45 5.16
CA ASP A 149 -3.74 3.30 5.92
C ASP A 149 -3.08 3.14 7.28
N GLU A 150 -2.14 4.04 7.63
CA GLU A 150 -1.45 4.11 8.93
C GLU A 150 -0.83 2.77 9.38
N LEU A 151 -0.42 1.95 8.41
CA LEU A 151 0.19 0.65 8.71
C LEU A 151 1.60 0.83 9.25
N SER A 152 1.91 0.03 10.26
CA SER A 152 3.27 -0.04 10.78
C SER A 152 4.22 -0.68 9.77
N ILE A 153 5.51 -0.35 9.86
CA ILE A 153 6.54 -0.97 9.01
C ILE A 153 6.55 -2.49 9.17
N ALA A 154 6.30 -3.00 10.39
CA ALA A 154 6.21 -4.44 10.65
C ALA A 154 5.06 -5.11 9.87
N GLU A 155 3.89 -4.47 9.80
CA GLU A 155 2.77 -4.96 8.99
C GLU A 155 3.09 -4.89 7.50
N MET A 156 3.76 -3.83 7.05
CA MET A 156 4.19 -3.69 5.66
C MET A 156 5.20 -4.76 5.26
N VAL A 157 6.13 -5.17 6.14
CA VAL A 157 7.02 -6.33 5.93
C VAL A 157 6.20 -7.59 5.71
N ILE A 158 5.16 -7.81 6.53
CA ILE A 158 4.28 -8.97 6.39
C ILE A 158 3.55 -8.93 5.05
N ILE A 159 2.97 -7.79 4.67
CA ILE A 159 2.19 -7.63 3.44
C ILE A 159 3.05 -7.83 2.19
N THR A 160 4.21 -7.17 2.15
CA THR A 160 5.04 -7.09 0.93
C THR A 160 6.04 -8.24 0.83
N GLY A 161 6.44 -8.84 1.95
CA GLY A 161 7.54 -9.79 2.03
C GLY A 161 8.93 -9.16 1.87
N GLN A 162 9.02 -7.83 1.80
CA GLN A 162 10.28 -7.10 1.69
C GLN A 162 10.92 -6.87 3.07
N PRO A 163 12.26 -6.87 3.17
CA PRO A 163 12.95 -6.51 4.41
C PRO A 163 12.60 -5.10 4.89
N GLU A 164 12.60 -4.90 6.21
CA GLU A 164 12.32 -3.60 6.83
C GLU A 164 13.21 -2.47 6.26
N GLY A 165 14.51 -2.73 6.08
CA GLY A 165 15.44 -1.76 5.50
C GLY A 165 15.06 -1.35 4.06
N THR A 166 14.61 -2.30 3.25
CA THR A 166 14.12 -2.06 1.88
C THR A 166 12.88 -1.18 1.89
N ILE A 167 11.94 -1.42 2.80
CA ILE A 167 10.72 -0.60 2.94
C ILE A 167 11.07 0.82 3.36
N LYS A 168 11.93 1.00 4.37
CA LYS A 168 12.37 2.33 4.83
C LYS A 168 13.06 3.12 3.74
N ASN A 169 13.99 2.49 3.00
CA ASN A 169 14.69 3.11 1.88
C ASN A 169 13.71 3.47 0.76
N SER A 170 12.77 2.59 0.42
CA SER A 170 11.74 2.84 -0.59
C SER A 170 10.84 4.02 -0.22
N LEU A 171 10.41 4.10 1.04
CA LEU A 171 9.62 5.23 1.55
C LEU A 171 10.42 6.54 1.49
N PHE A 172 11.69 6.51 1.90
CA PHE A 172 12.56 7.67 1.81
C PHE A 172 12.71 8.16 0.35
N ARG A 173 13.02 7.26 -0.57
CA ARG A 173 13.15 7.57 -2.01
C ARG A 173 11.84 8.10 -2.59
N ALA A 174 10.71 7.50 -2.24
CA ALA A 174 9.40 7.95 -2.69
C ALA A 174 9.11 9.39 -2.21
N ARG A 175 9.41 9.72 -0.94
CA ARG A 175 9.29 11.09 -0.40
C ARG A 175 10.21 12.08 -1.10
N GLN A 176 11.47 11.72 -1.36
CA GLN A 176 12.39 12.61 -2.09
C GLN A 176 11.87 12.94 -3.49
N ARG A 177 11.33 11.95 -4.21
CA ARG A 177 10.73 12.19 -5.53
C ARG A 177 9.49 13.06 -5.47
N LEU A 178 8.63 12.85 -4.47
CA LEU A 178 7.47 13.73 -4.26
C LEU A 178 7.92 15.16 -3.94
N ARG A 179 8.93 15.35 -3.09
CA ARG A 179 9.46 16.67 -2.75
C ARG A 179 9.96 17.41 -3.99
N VAL A 180 10.78 16.76 -4.83
CA VAL A 180 11.27 17.35 -6.08
C VAL A 180 10.11 17.67 -7.03
N ALA A 181 9.14 16.75 -7.19
CA ALA A 181 7.99 16.95 -8.07
C ALA A 181 7.02 18.05 -7.59
N LEU A 182 7.07 18.42 -6.31
CA LEU A 182 6.20 19.42 -5.70
C LEU A 182 6.94 20.70 -5.30
N GLN A 183 8.24 20.81 -5.56
CA GLN A 183 9.07 21.93 -5.12
C GLN A 183 8.55 23.28 -5.63
N ASP A 184 8.16 23.35 -6.91
CA ASP A 184 7.63 24.56 -7.55
C ASP A 184 6.29 25.03 -6.97
N LEU A 185 5.58 24.18 -6.21
CA LEU A 185 4.32 24.53 -5.53
C LEU A 185 4.55 25.01 -4.10
N ILE A 186 5.70 24.70 -3.52
CA ILE A 186 6.09 25.08 -2.15
C ILE A 186 6.87 26.40 -2.17
N GLU A 187 7.61 26.68 -3.26
CA GLU A 187 8.34 27.93 -3.48
C GLU A 187 7.49 29.04 -4.13
N VAL A 188 6.21 29.18 -3.76
CA VAL A 188 5.45 30.37 -4.19
C VAL A 188 6.08 31.60 -3.50
N PRO A 189 6.60 32.59 -4.25
CA PRO A 189 7.12 33.80 -3.64
C PRO A 189 5.96 34.59 -3.03
N VAL A 190 6.12 34.92 -1.75
CA VAL A 190 5.31 35.92 -1.02
C VAL A 190 5.46 37.28 -1.70
#